data_AF-A0A918DI84-F1
#
_entry.id   AF-A0A918DI84-F1
#
_cell.length_a   1.000
_cell.length_b   1.000
_cell.length_c   1.000
_cell.angle_alpha   90.00
_cell.angle_beta   90.00
_cell.angle_gamma   90.00
#
_symmetry.space_group_name_H-M   'P 1'
#
loop_
_entity.id
_entity.type
_entity.pdbx_description
1 polymer ?
#
loop_
_entity_poly.entity_id
_entity_poly.type
_entity_poly.pdbx_seq_one_letter_code
_entity_poly.pdbx_strand_id
1 'polypeptide(L)'
;MSKHQISTLLVLSCLGSQVSMADVVDTDLLTEVKTAYYQRDYQTLAHQLQAPGLSPLQQDIWQVALAVARQADNQKDLLHALTERYQDNAEAHYQAGRLWYEVKENSSFINKLGYIDLHVQHMLRANELAPNTPKYMFEAAKALAWENLWGWDKEAAQQLVVQLAALDQQYHLVAAMDFAQNTQDSRTGEQLITQVKTEFADNLRLMERAAQLQLTYDQKAPAQQSFYQSCMLTPHDVTLLPKWRDACQWSAHLSLQGYGEKTQGMAAISRLLEEDKVYDEDYVQSLLLQGELAEAMAQPLLARQSYEDALAITKDKASQKQIRRALKALSR
;
A
#
# COMPACT_ATOMS: atom_id res chain seq x y z
N MET A 1 -2.09 -55.40 -39.85
CA MET A 1 -2.34 -56.51 -38.90
C MET A 1 -1.01 -57.06 -38.41
N SER A 2 -0.89 -57.37 -37.12
CA SER A 2 0.24 -58.01 -36.40
C SER A 2 1.46 -57.10 -36.14
N LYS A 3 1.64 -56.57 -34.91
CA LYS A 3 2.31 -57.17 -33.73
C LYS A 3 3.81 -57.45 -33.92
N HIS A 4 4.63 -56.74 -33.12
CA HIS A 4 5.85 -57.15 -32.39
C HIS A 4 6.08 -56.02 -31.36
N GLN A 5 6.56 -56.16 -30.12
CA GLN A 5 6.94 -57.25 -29.22
C GLN A 5 7.20 -56.52 -27.87
N ILE A 6 6.59 -56.95 -26.76
CA ILE A 6 7.18 -57.77 -25.68
C ILE A 6 7.95 -56.97 -24.60
N SER A 7 7.56 -57.29 -23.35
CA SER A 7 8.33 -57.33 -22.09
C SER A 7 8.40 -56.10 -21.18
N THR A 8 8.47 -56.22 -19.84
CA THR A 8 8.16 -57.23 -18.79
C THR A 8 8.49 -56.53 -17.44
N LEU A 9 7.88 -57.01 -16.34
CA LEU A 9 8.19 -56.87 -14.90
C LEU A 9 7.52 -55.72 -14.10
N LEU A 10 6.68 -56.00 -13.09
CA LEU A 10 6.95 -56.54 -11.71
C LEU A 10 7.71 -55.52 -10.83
N VAL A 11 7.42 -55.26 -9.55
CA VAL A 11 6.43 -55.75 -8.58
C VAL A 11 6.61 -54.99 -7.24
N LEU A 12 5.57 -55.04 -6.39
CA LEU A 12 5.51 -54.87 -4.92
C LEU A 12 5.79 -53.51 -4.23
N SER A 13 4.67 -52.95 -3.75
CA SER A 13 4.33 -52.65 -2.34
C SER A 13 5.32 -51.93 -1.43
N CYS A 14 4.86 -50.80 -0.86
CA CYS A 14 4.59 -50.70 0.58
C CYS A 14 3.50 -49.65 0.83
N LEU A 15 2.36 -50.12 1.34
CA LEU A 15 1.40 -49.34 2.10
C LEU A 15 2.09 -48.89 3.39
N GLY A 16 2.09 -47.59 3.67
CA GLY A 16 2.62 -47.08 4.92
C GLY A 16 3.13 -45.66 4.80
N SER A 17 2.20 -44.71 4.69
CA SER A 17 2.42 -43.35 5.20
C SER A 17 1.05 -42.78 5.51
N GLN A 18 0.76 -42.70 6.80
CA GLN A 18 -0.26 -41.81 7.32
C GLN A 18 0.13 -40.40 6.88
N VAL A 19 -0.50 -39.92 5.80
CA VAL A 19 -0.52 -38.49 5.53
C VAL A 19 -1.42 -37.91 6.61
N SER A 20 -0.79 -37.24 7.58
CA SER A 20 -1.51 -36.37 8.50
C SER A 20 -2.33 -35.41 7.65
N MET A 21 -3.66 -35.49 7.78
CA MET A 21 -4.55 -34.42 7.36
C MET A 21 -4.37 -33.25 8.33
N ALA A 22 -3.30 -32.50 8.14
CA ALA A 22 -3.08 -31.18 8.67
C ALA A 22 -2.33 -30.42 7.57
N ASP A 23 -2.77 -29.21 7.28
CA ASP A 23 -2.17 -28.27 6.32
C ASP A 23 -2.64 -28.34 4.85
N VAL A 24 -3.96 -28.48 4.64
CA VAL A 24 -4.62 -27.71 3.58
C VAL A 24 -5.30 -26.52 4.25
N VAL A 25 -4.51 -25.60 4.80
CA VAL A 25 -5.05 -24.34 5.35
C VAL A 25 -5.26 -23.38 4.18
N ASP A 26 -6.45 -23.51 3.62
CA ASP A 26 -7.34 -22.45 3.10
C ASP A 26 -6.68 -21.08 2.84
N THR A 27 -5.93 -21.00 1.74
CA THR A 27 -5.36 -19.74 1.21
C THR A 27 -6.44 -18.74 0.78
N ASP A 28 -7.67 -19.20 0.58
CA ASP A 28 -8.73 -18.41 -0.01
C ASP A 28 -9.31 -17.43 1.01
N LEU A 29 -9.61 -17.88 2.24
CA LEU A 29 -10.12 -16.99 3.30
C LEU A 29 -9.14 -15.86 3.66
N LEU A 30 -7.85 -16.15 3.79
CA LEU A 30 -6.85 -15.10 4.06
C LEU A 30 -6.77 -14.10 2.90
N THR A 31 -6.94 -14.58 1.66
CA THR A 31 -6.96 -13.72 0.47
C THR A 31 -8.20 -12.83 0.47
N GLU A 32 -9.37 -13.35 0.81
CA GLU A 32 -10.61 -12.59 0.96
C GLU A 32 -10.51 -11.51 2.04
N VAL A 33 -9.96 -11.87 3.21
CA VAL A 33 -9.72 -10.94 4.34
C VAL A 33 -8.79 -9.80 3.92
N LYS A 34 -7.67 -10.11 3.27
CA LYS A 34 -6.74 -9.10 2.72
C LYS A 34 -7.45 -8.21 1.70
N THR A 35 -8.18 -8.82 0.78
CA THR A 35 -8.90 -8.11 -0.28
C THR A 35 -9.88 -7.11 0.32
N ALA A 36 -10.71 -7.56 1.27
CA ALA A 36 -11.67 -6.70 1.97
C ALA A 36 -10.97 -5.54 2.71
N TYR A 37 -9.85 -5.80 3.40
CA TYR A 37 -9.09 -4.75 4.09
C TYR A 37 -8.56 -3.69 3.12
N TYR A 38 -7.82 -4.09 2.08
CA TYR A 38 -7.20 -3.14 1.16
C TYR A 38 -8.19 -2.48 0.22
N GLN A 39 -9.36 -3.08 -0.01
CA GLN A 39 -10.47 -2.44 -0.70
C GLN A 39 -11.26 -1.49 0.19
N ARG A 40 -11.01 -1.47 1.52
CA ARG A 40 -11.77 -0.71 2.53
C ARG A 40 -13.20 -1.23 2.76
N ASP A 41 -13.49 -2.47 2.34
CA ASP A 41 -14.75 -3.16 2.65
C ASP A 41 -14.69 -3.77 4.06
N TYR A 42 -14.73 -2.89 5.06
CA TYR A 42 -14.62 -3.29 6.45
C TYR A 42 -15.85 -4.06 6.96
N GLN A 43 -16.98 -4.04 6.24
CA GLN A 43 -18.14 -4.85 6.59
C GLN A 43 -17.87 -6.32 6.22
N THR A 44 -17.43 -6.58 4.99
CA THR A 44 -17.03 -7.91 4.54
C THR A 44 -15.87 -8.43 5.39
N LEU A 45 -14.86 -7.61 5.67
CA LEU A 45 -13.77 -8.00 6.57
C LEU A 45 -14.28 -8.49 7.93
N ALA A 46 -15.18 -7.74 8.57
CA ALA A 46 -15.74 -8.12 9.86
C ALA A 46 -16.52 -9.44 9.82
N HIS A 47 -17.24 -9.70 8.73
CA HIS A 47 -17.94 -10.97 8.52
C HIS A 47 -16.95 -12.13 8.34
N GLN A 48 -15.93 -11.96 7.50
CA GLN A 48 -14.94 -13.00 7.23
C GLN A 48 -14.10 -13.36 8.46
N LEU A 49 -13.87 -12.40 9.36
CA LEU A 49 -13.21 -12.65 10.64
C LEU A 49 -14.05 -13.48 11.63
N GLN A 50 -15.29 -13.83 11.32
CA GLN A 50 -16.09 -14.77 12.11
C GLN A 50 -16.03 -16.19 11.56
N ALA A 51 -15.52 -16.37 10.33
CA ALA A 51 -15.42 -17.67 9.69
C ALA A 51 -14.26 -18.48 10.30
N PRO A 52 -14.44 -19.80 10.50
CA PRO A 52 -13.31 -20.68 10.82
C PRO A 52 -12.38 -20.78 9.61
N GLY A 53 -11.06 -20.78 9.83
CA GLY A 53 -10.07 -21.02 8.76
C GLY A 53 -8.78 -20.22 8.90
N LEU A 54 -8.82 -19.08 9.60
CA LEU A 54 -7.60 -18.35 9.96
C LEU A 54 -6.89 -19.02 11.14
N SER A 55 -5.56 -19.01 11.12
CA SER A 55 -4.78 -19.32 12.32
C SER A 55 -5.04 -18.27 13.41
N PRO A 56 -4.85 -18.59 14.71
CA PRO A 56 -5.05 -17.63 15.79
C PRO A 56 -4.29 -16.31 15.61
N LEU A 57 -3.04 -16.39 15.12
CA LEU A 57 -2.24 -15.20 14.82
C LEU A 57 -2.85 -14.34 13.71
N GLN A 58 -3.28 -14.95 12.60
CA GLN A 58 -3.91 -14.23 11.49
C GLN A 58 -5.22 -13.58 11.94
N GLN A 59 -6.03 -14.33 12.70
CA GLN A 59 -7.27 -13.84 13.27
C GLN A 59 -7.04 -12.58 14.13
N ASP A 60 -6.08 -12.63 15.05
CA ASP A 60 -5.75 -11.51 15.93
C ASP A 60 -5.20 -10.31 15.13
N ILE A 61 -4.27 -10.53 14.17
CA ILE A 61 -3.74 -9.47 13.30
C ILE A 61 -4.86 -8.72 12.59
N TRP A 62 -5.79 -9.43 11.95
CA TRP A 62 -6.82 -8.80 11.14
C TRP A 62 -7.96 -8.20 11.97
N GLN A 63 -8.23 -8.72 13.17
CA GLN A 63 -9.12 -8.06 14.13
C GLN A 63 -8.54 -6.71 14.59
N VAL A 64 -7.24 -6.67 14.89
CA VAL A 64 -6.56 -5.43 15.28
C VAL A 64 -6.51 -4.46 14.08
N ALA A 65 -6.21 -4.93 12.88
CA ALA A 65 -6.22 -4.12 11.67
C ALA A 65 -7.60 -3.50 11.40
N LEU A 66 -8.68 -4.28 11.55
CA LEU A 66 -10.05 -3.78 11.45
C LEU A 66 -10.35 -2.72 12.51
N ALA A 67 -9.92 -2.93 13.76
CA ALA A 67 -10.09 -1.95 14.84
C ALA A 67 -9.36 -0.63 14.54
N VAL A 68 -8.15 -0.71 14.00
CA VAL A 68 -7.34 0.45 13.60
C VAL A 68 -7.98 1.20 12.44
N ALA A 69 -8.38 0.49 11.39
CA ALA A 69 -9.04 1.08 10.23
C ALA A 69 -10.36 1.80 10.58
N ARG A 70 -11.08 1.29 11.59
CA ARG A 70 -12.32 1.91 12.11
C ARG A 70 -12.08 2.95 13.20
N GLN A 71 -10.82 3.20 13.59
CA GLN A 71 -10.43 4.10 14.67
C GLN A 71 -11.16 3.77 15.99
N ALA A 72 -11.29 2.48 16.33
CA ALA A 72 -11.95 2.05 17.55
C ALA A 72 -11.24 2.57 18.81
N ASP A 73 -11.99 2.88 19.87
CA ASP A 73 -11.46 3.45 21.11
C ASP A 73 -10.35 2.59 21.75
N ASN A 74 -10.44 1.27 21.62
CA ASN A 74 -9.50 0.29 22.18
C ASN A 74 -8.42 -0.19 21.19
N GLN A 75 -8.28 0.42 20.01
CA GLN A 75 -7.32 -0.02 18.98
C GLN A 75 -5.87 -0.12 19.50
N LYS A 76 -5.48 0.78 20.42
CA LYS A 76 -4.12 0.83 20.99
C LYS A 76 -3.88 -0.31 21.97
N ASP A 77 -4.87 -0.59 22.82
CA ASP A 77 -4.81 -1.71 23.76
C ASP A 77 -4.74 -3.05 23.03
N LEU A 78 -5.50 -3.17 21.93
CA LEU A 78 -5.45 -4.35 21.05
C LEU A 78 -4.09 -4.51 20.37
N LEU A 79 -3.46 -3.42 19.91
CA LEU A 79 -2.12 -3.45 19.33
C LEU A 79 -1.06 -3.90 20.34
N HIS A 80 -1.10 -3.37 21.56
CA HIS A 80 -0.19 -3.81 22.63
C HIS A 80 -0.40 -5.30 22.94
N ALA A 81 -1.65 -5.73 23.16
CA ALA A 81 -1.98 -7.11 23.46
C ALA A 81 -1.55 -8.09 22.36
N LEU A 82 -1.64 -7.70 21.08
CA LEU A 82 -1.15 -8.49 19.96
C LEU A 82 0.35 -8.79 20.10
N THR A 83 1.15 -7.77 20.35
CA THR A 83 2.61 -7.91 20.44
C THR A 83 3.08 -8.55 21.74
N GLU A 84 2.32 -8.41 22.84
CA GLU A 84 2.58 -9.14 24.08
C GLU A 84 2.30 -10.64 23.92
N ARG A 85 1.18 -11.00 23.27
CA ARG A 85 0.80 -12.39 23.00
C ARG A 85 1.78 -13.09 22.05
N TYR A 86 2.31 -12.35 21.08
CA TYR A 86 3.17 -12.89 20.01
C TYR A 86 4.56 -12.25 20.00
N GLN A 87 5.18 -12.09 21.17
CA GLN A 87 6.46 -11.39 21.40
C GLN A 87 7.67 -11.88 20.58
N ASP A 88 7.62 -13.13 20.11
CA ASP A 88 8.70 -13.78 19.35
C ASP A 88 8.27 -14.08 17.90
N ASN A 89 7.19 -13.44 17.42
CA ASN A 89 6.70 -13.61 16.06
C ASN A 89 6.99 -12.38 15.19
N ALA A 90 7.83 -12.55 14.17
CA ALA A 90 8.22 -11.46 13.27
C ALA A 90 7.04 -10.84 12.50
N GLU A 91 6.05 -11.64 12.08
CA GLU A 91 4.88 -11.14 11.35
C GLU A 91 3.97 -10.30 12.26
N ALA A 92 3.77 -10.72 13.52
CA ALA A 92 3.00 -9.95 14.50
C ALA A 92 3.62 -8.55 14.70
N HIS A 93 4.94 -8.48 14.88
CA HIS A 93 5.66 -7.21 15.00
C HIS A 93 5.62 -6.39 13.71
N TYR A 94 5.82 -7.01 12.55
CA TYR A 94 5.70 -6.32 11.27
C TYR A 94 4.33 -5.66 11.09
N GLN A 95 3.24 -6.41 11.33
CA GLN A 95 1.89 -5.88 11.22
C GLN A 95 1.60 -4.82 12.28
N ALA A 96 2.02 -5.03 13.54
CA ALA A 96 1.88 -4.02 14.58
C ALA A 96 2.60 -2.72 14.20
N GLY A 97 3.83 -2.80 13.68
CA GLY A 97 4.56 -1.63 13.20
C GLY A 97 3.80 -0.87 12.11
N ARG A 98 3.23 -1.58 11.12
CA ARG A 98 2.40 -0.96 10.07
C ARG A 98 1.18 -0.25 10.66
N LEU A 99 0.47 -0.93 11.56
CA LEU A 99 -0.76 -0.42 12.16
C LEU A 99 -0.51 0.77 13.10
N TRP A 100 0.61 0.80 13.84
CA TRP A 100 0.99 1.99 14.60
C TRP A 100 1.24 3.22 13.70
N TYR A 101 1.76 3.01 12.49
CA TYR A 101 1.88 4.09 11.52
C TYR A 101 0.52 4.60 11.03
N GLU A 102 -0.45 3.71 10.82
CA GLU A 102 -1.81 4.12 10.47
C GLU A 102 -2.48 4.89 11.62
N VAL A 103 -2.30 4.45 12.87
CA VAL A 103 -2.74 5.19 14.07
C VAL A 103 -2.10 6.59 14.12
N LYS A 104 -0.81 6.71 13.75
CA LYS A 104 -0.10 7.99 13.66
C LYS A 104 -0.78 8.94 12.68
N GLU A 105 -1.11 8.49 11.47
CA GLU A 105 -1.76 9.33 10.46
C GLU A 105 -3.10 9.90 10.93
N ASN A 106 -3.85 9.12 11.70
CA ASN A 106 -5.15 9.50 12.26
C ASN A 106 -5.08 10.28 13.59
N SER A 107 -3.88 10.56 14.10
CA SER A 107 -3.69 11.20 15.40
C SER A 107 -3.38 12.69 15.34
N SER A 108 -3.69 13.41 16.42
CA SER A 108 -3.27 14.80 16.61
C SER A 108 -1.75 14.93 16.64
N PHE A 109 -1.21 16.07 16.17
CA PHE A 109 0.23 16.35 16.09
C PHE A 109 1.03 15.97 17.34
N ILE A 110 0.51 16.26 18.55
CA ILE A 110 1.18 15.98 19.84
C ILE A 110 1.48 14.49 20.03
N ASN A 111 0.60 13.60 19.56
CA ASN A 111 0.72 12.15 19.77
C ASN A 111 1.52 11.44 18.67
N LYS A 112 1.80 12.11 17.54
CA LYS A 112 2.44 11.48 16.37
C LYS A 112 3.82 10.90 16.68
N LEU A 113 4.62 11.59 17.51
CA LEU A 113 5.97 11.15 17.84
C LEU A 113 5.97 9.81 18.60
N GLY A 114 5.09 9.64 19.58
CA GLY A 114 4.99 8.39 20.34
C GLY A 114 4.59 7.20 19.46
N TYR A 115 3.72 7.40 18.46
CA TYR A 115 3.35 6.34 17.52
C TYR A 115 4.42 6.03 16.48
N ILE A 116 5.24 7.03 16.11
CA ILE A 116 6.44 6.80 15.31
C ILE A 116 7.43 5.91 16.06
N ASP A 117 7.68 6.17 17.34
CA ASP A 117 8.60 5.37 18.14
C ASP A 117 8.14 3.90 18.23
N LEU A 118 6.84 3.67 18.44
CA LEU A 118 6.24 2.32 18.44
C LEU A 118 6.35 1.64 17.06
N HIS A 119 6.09 2.36 15.98
CA HIS A 119 6.30 1.87 14.62
C HIS A 119 7.75 1.39 14.41
N VAL A 120 8.73 2.25 14.74
CA VAL A 120 10.16 1.96 14.57
C VAL A 120 10.57 0.76 15.39
N GLN A 121 10.20 0.73 16.68
CA GLN A 121 10.51 -0.38 17.59
C GLN A 121 10.05 -1.72 17.01
N HIS A 122 8.82 -1.78 16.49
CA HIS A 122 8.27 -3.03 15.97
C HIS A 122 8.85 -3.44 14.61
N MET A 123 9.21 -2.49 13.73
CA MET A 123 9.91 -2.83 12.48
C MET A 123 11.30 -3.40 12.73
N LEU A 124 12.05 -2.81 13.67
CA LEU A 124 13.35 -3.33 14.10
C LEU A 124 13.20 -4.72 14.71
N ARG A 125 12.23 -4.91 15.61
CA ARG A 125 11.98 -6.21 16.25
C ARG A 125 11.61 -7.30 15.24
N ALA A 126 10.80 -6.98 14.22
CA ALA A 126 10.46 -7.92 13.16
C ALA A 126 11.70 -8.38 12.38
N ASN A 127 12.62 -7.46 12.08
CA ASN A 127 13.89 -7.78 11.44
C ASN A 127 14.84 -8.56 12.35
N GLU A 128 14.95 -8.23 13.63
CA GLU A 128 15.75 -8.99 14.60
C GLU A 128 15.30 -10.46 14.69
N LEU A 129 13.98 -10.69 14.70
CA LEU A 129 13.39 -12.03 14.78
C LEU A 129 13.54 -12.83 13.49
N ALA A 130 13.67 -12.17 12.34
CA ALA A 130 13.78 -12.83 11.04
C ALA A 130 14.68 -12.04 10.06
N PRO A 131 16.00 -11.93 10.34
CA PRO A 131 16.91 -10.95 9.73
C PRO A 131 17.22 -11.17 8.25
N ASN A 132 16.94 -12.36 7.71
CA ASN A 132 17.15 -12.68 6.30
C ASN A 132 15.86 -12.60 5.47
N THR A 133 14.84 -11.92 5.97
CA THR A 133 13.56 -11.74 5.25
C THR A 133 13.54 -10.36 4.60
N PRO A 134 13.60 -10.25 3.26
CA PRO A 134 13.68 -8.96 2.56
C PRO A 134 12.59 -7.97 2.96
N LYS A 135 11.37 -8.45 3.18
CA LYS A 135 10.22 -7.66 3.64
C LYS A 135 10.49 -6.94 4.97
N TYR A 136 11.04 -7.63 5.96
CA TYR A 136 11.30 -7.05 7.28
C TYR A 136 12.56 -6.19 7.28
N MET A 137 13.60 -6.63 6.57
CA MET A 137 14.84 -5.86 6.43
C MET A 137 14.60 -4.51 5.74
N PHE A 138 13.75 -4.49 4.71
CA PHE A 138 13.30 -3.27 4.06
C PHE A 138 12.61 -2.31 5.01
N GLU A 139 11.58 -2.75 5.75
CA GLU A 139 10.88 -1.85 6.67
C GLU A 139 11.78 -1.40 7.83
N ALA A 140 12.71 -2.24 8.30
CA ALA A 140 13.69 -1.84 9.30
C ALA A 140 14.65 -0.76 8.75
N ALA A 141 15.15 -0.91 7.52
CA ALA A 141 15.99 0.11 6.88
C ALA A 141 15.24 1.45 6.75
N LYS A 142 13.96 1.40 6.36
CA LYS A 142 13.09 2.57 6.27
C LYS A 142 12.83 3.21 7.64
N ALA A 143 12.52 2.41 8.66
CA ALA A 143 12.25 2.86 10.01
C ALA A 143 13.46 3.54 10.66
N LEU A 144 14.67 3.00 10.45
CA LEU A 144 15.91 3.64 10.89
C LEU A 144 16.11 4.99 10.24
N ALA A 145 15.63 5.17 8.99
CA ALA A 145 15.82 6.37 8.21
C ALA A 145 14.84 7.52 8.51
N TRP A 146 13.97 7.38 9.52
CA TRP A 146 13.11 8.48 9.97
C TRP A 146 13.80 9.33 11.03
N GLU A 147 13.64 10.65 10.90
CA GLU A 147 13.94 11.59 11.98
C GLU A 147 12.92 11.37 13.12
N ASN A 148 13.28 10.53 14.09
CA ASN A 148 12.57 10.43 15.36
C ASN A 148 13.35 11.19 16.47
N LEU A 149 12.80 11.17 17.69
CA LEU A 149 13.42 11.75 18.90
C LEU A 149 14.84 11.24 19.20
N TRP A 150 15.24 10.12 18.60
CA TRP A 150 16.50 9.42 18.84
C TRP A 150 17.56 9.67 17.77
N GLY A 151 17.22 10.41 16.72
CA GLY A 151 18.10 10.66 15.59
C GLY A 151 18.17 9.47 14.64
N TRP A 152 18.39 9.79 13.38
CA TRP A 152 18.57 8.81 12.31
C TRP A 152 19.87 8.02 12.49
N ASP A 153 19.77 6.68 12.57
CA ASP A 153 20.94 5.79 12.41
C ASP A 153 21.19 5.51 10.93
N LYS A 154 21.86 6.46 10.28
CA LYS A 154 22.21 6.41 8.86
C LYS A 154 23.08 5.22 8.50
N GLU A 155 24.02 4.87 9.37
CA GLU A 155 24.97 3.79 9.09
C GLU A 155 24.25 2.44 9.15
N ALA A 156 23.42 2.19 10.16
CA ALA A 156 22.62 0.97 10.24
C ALA A 156 21.64 0.85 9.08
N ALA A 157 20.94 1.94 8.72
CA ALA A 157 20.05 1.95 7.56
C ALA A 157 20.79 1.59 6.27
N GLN A 158 21.97 2.19 6.05
CA GLN A 158 22.79 1.91 4.87
C GLN A 158 23.25 0.45 4.80
N GLN A 159 23.64 -0.13 5.94
CA GLN A 159 24.06 -1.53 6.00
C GLN A 159 22.93 -2.48 5.59
N LEU A 160 21.70 -2.23 6.04
CA LEU A 160 20.53 -3.03 5.64
C LEU A 160 20.22 -2.87 4.14
N VAL A 161 20.33 -1.65 3.60
CA VAL A 161 20.15 -1.41 2.15
C VAL A 161 21.16 -2.20 1.30
N VAL A 162 22.43 -2.26 1.75
CA VAL A 162 23.47 -3.05 1.09
C VAL A 162 23.20 -4.55 1.18
N GLN A 163 22.75 -5.04 2.34
CA GLN A 163 22.39 -6.45 2.51
C GLN A 163 21.21 -6.85 1.61
N LEU A 164 20.20 -5.99 1.47
CA LEU A 164 19.05 -6.24 0.58
C LEU A 164 19.47 -6.48 -0.87
N ALA A 165 20.53 -5.82 -1.36
CA ALA A 165 21.01 -5.99 -2.73
C ALA A 165 21.38 -7.45 -3.05
N ALA A 166 21.81 -8.21 -2.04
CA ALA A 166 22.16 -9.62 -2.18
C ALA A 166 20.97 -10.58 -2.01
N LEU A 167 19.84 -10.10 -1.47
CA LEU A 167 18.68 -10.93 -1.14
C LEU A 167 17.53 -10.77 -2.13
N ASP A 168 17.17 -9.53 -2.44
CA ASP A 168 16.01 -9.22 -3.30
C ASP A 168 16.17 -7.84 -3.93
N GLN A 169 16.29 -7.83 -5.26
CA GLN A 169 16.52 -6.61 -6.02
C GLN A 169 15.38 -5.60 -5.91
N GLN A 170 14.12 -6.05 -5.83
CA GLN A 170 12.98 -5.14 -5.74
C GLN A 170 12.94 -4.45 -4.38
N TYR A 171 13.09 -5.20 -3.29
CA TYR A 171 13.19 -4.60 -1.96
C TYR A 171 14.42 -3.70 -1.81
N HIS A 172 15.56 -4.10 -2.39
CA HIS A 172 16.75 -3.25 -2.43
C HIS A 172 16.47 -1.91 -3.11
N LEU A 173 15.86 -1.90 -4.30
CA LEU A 173 15.61 -0.66 -5.05
C LEU A 173 14.67 0.30 -4.30
N VAL A 174 13.61 -0.22 -3.65
CA VAL A 174 12.75 0.62 -2.80
C VAL A 174 13.56 1.20 -1.64
N ALA A 175 14.31 0.36 -0.91
CA ALA A 175 15.11 0.80 0.22
C ALA A 175 16.20 1.81 -0.17
N ALA A 176 16.84 1.62 -1.33
CA ALA A 176 17.86 2.52 -1.85
C ALA A 176 17.27 3.87 -2.25
N MET A 177 16.07 3.89 -2.85
CA MET A 177 15.36 5.14 -3.14
C MET A 177 14.94 5.87 -1.85
N ASP A 178 14.45 5.16 -0.84
CA ASP A 178 14.16 5.72 0.49
C ASP A 178 15.40 6.32 1.14
N PHE A 179 16.52 5.58 1.10
CA PHE A 179 17.78 6.05 1.65
C PHE A 179 18.28 7.30 0.92
N ALA A 180 18.27 7.31 -0.42
CA ALA A 180 18.66 8.47 -1.23
C ALA A 180 17.78 9.70 -0.94
N GLN A 181 16.47 9.50 -0.76
CA GLN A 181 15.56 10.58 -0.38
C GLN A 181 15.96 11.21 0.96
N ASN A 182 16.18 10.36 1.97
CA ASN A 182 16.44 10.80 3.35
C ASN A 182 17.85 11.38 3.51
N THR A 183 18.81 10.94 2.69
CA THR A 183 20.16 11.53 2.61
C THR A 183 20.24 12.76 1.71
N GLN A 184 19.16 13.10 1.01
CA GLN A 184 19.14 14.12 -0.06
C GLN A 184 20.20 13.86 -1.15
N ASP A 185 20.54 12.59 -1.41
CA ASP A 185 21.46 12.20 -2.48
C ASP A 185 20.72 12.15 -3.83
N SER A 186 20.53 13.34 -4.42
CA SER A 186 19.83 13.49 -5.69
C SER A 186 20.51 12.74 -6.83
N ARG A 187 21.85 12.69 -6.86
CA ARG A 187 22.61 12.01 -7.90
C ARG A 187 22.33 10.51 -7.91
N THR A 188 22.45 9.85 -6.76
CA THR A 188 22.13 8.42 -6.66
C THR A 188 20.65 8.18 -6.88
N GLY A 189 19.78 9.04 -6.35
CA GLY A 189 18.34 8.93 -6.56
C GLY A 189 17.93 9.00 -8.04
N GLU A 190 18.52 9.91 -8.83
CA GLU A 190 18.27 10.02 -10.27
C GLU A 190 18.75 8.78 -11.06
N GLN A 191 19.86 8.17 -10.64
CA GLN A 191 20.33 6.90 -11.20
C GLN A 191 19.34 5.77 -10.93
N LEU A 192 18.85 5.67 -9.70
CA LEU A 192 17.84 4.67 -9.31
C LEU A 192 16.52 4.87 -10.05
N ILE A 193 16.03 6.12 -10.18
CA ILE A 193 14.85 6.45 -10.97
C ILE A 193 15.03 5.99 -12.43
N THR A 194 16.19 6.28 -13.03
CA THR A 194 16.48 5.88 -14.41
C THR A 194 16.49 4.36 -14.56
N GLN A 195 17.12 3.65 -13.61
CA GLN A 195 17.15 2.19 -13.60
C GLN A 195 15.73 1.61 -13.50
N VAL A 196 14.93 2.06 -12.53
CA VAL A 196 13.55 1.59 -12.35
C VAL A 196 12.72 1.80 -13.61
N LYS A 197 12.79 2.99 -14.22
CA LYS A 197 12.03 3.31 -15.43
C LYS A 197 12.44 2.49 -16.65
N THR A 198 13.67 1.99 -16.68
CA THR A 198 14.21 1.22 -17.83
C THR A 198 14.02 -0.27 -17.65
N GLU A 199 14.25 -0.79 -16.45
CA GLU A 199 14.30 -2.23 -16.15
C GLU A 199 13.03 -2.76 -15.50
N PHE A 200 12.24 -1.89 -14.86
CA PHE A 200 11.09 -2.28 -14.02
C PHE A 200 9.84 -1.44 -14.32
N ALA A 201 9.64 -1.07 -15.59
CA ALA A 201 8.55 -0.20 -16.04
C ALA A 201 7.14 -0.80 -15.80
N ASP A 202 7.04 -2.11 -15.62
CA ASP A 202 5.81 -2.85 -15.31
C ASP A 202 5.62 -3.13 -13.81
N ASN A 203 6.59 -2.76 -12.97
CA ASN A 203 6.52 -2.97 -11.53
C ASN A 203 5.89 -1.75 -10.85
N LEU A 204 4.62 -1.88 -10.50
CA LEU A 204 3.83 -0.83 -9.83
C LEU A 204 4.53 -0.26 -8.59
N ARG A 205 5.07 -1.12 -7.71
CA ARG A 205 5.70 -0.68 -6.46
C ARG A 205 6.93 0.19 -6.73
N LEU A 206 7.77 -0.23 -7.66
CA LEU A 206 9.02 0.47 -7.98
C LEU A 206 8.73 1.76 -8.75
N MET A 207 7.87 1.71 -9.77
CA MET A 207 7.50 2.89 -10.57
C MET A 207 6.82 3.97 -9.71
N GLU A 208 5.91 3.58 -8.81
CA GLU A 208 5.27 4.51 -7.88
C GLU A 208 6.29 5.14 -6.93
N ARG A 209 7.22 4.34 -6.40
CA ARG A 209 8.26 4.89 -5.52
C ARG A 209 9.23 5.81 -6.24
N ALA A 210 9.60 5.50 -7.48
CA ALA A 210 10.42 6.38 -8.32
C ALA A 210 9.71 7.71 -8.59
N ALA A 211 8.40 7.70 -8.83
CA ALA A 211 7.59 8.90 -9.01
C ALA A 211 7.58 9.78 -7.74
N GLN A 212 7.44 9.19 -6.56
CA GLN A 212 7.54 9.92 -5.29
C GLN A 212 8.93 10.53 -5.09
N LEU A 213 10.02 9.82 -5.44
CA LEU A 213 11.37 10.35 -5.32
C LEU A 213 11.60 11.55 -6.26
N GLN A 214 11.09 11.47 -7.49
CA GLN A 214 11.09 12.60 -8.42
C GLN A 214 10.36 13.82 -7.84
N LEU A 215 9.22 13.60 -7.17
CA LEU A 215 8.48 14.67 -6.51
C LEU A 215 9.31 15.32 -5.39
N THR A 216 10.01 14.53 -4.57
CA THR A 216 10.93 15.03 -3.52
C THR A 216 12.06 15.89 -4.10
N TYR A 217 12.54 15.57 -5.30
CA TYR A 217 13.55 16.37 -6.02
C TYR A 217 12.96 17.50 -6.88
N ASP A 218 11.70 17.88 -6.64
CA ASP A 218 10.98 18.93 -7.36
C ASP A 218 10.86 18.70 -8.88
N GLN A 219 11.03 17.45 -9.34
CA GLN A 219 10.83 17.04 -10.74
C GLN A 219 9.35 16.75 -11.00
N LYS A 220 8.49 17.74 -10.79
CA LYS A 220 7.02 17.56 -10.76
C LYS A 220 6.40 17.04 -12.06
N ALA A 221 6.82 17.54 -13.22
CA ALA A 221 6.32 17.04 -14.51
C ALA A 221 6.78 15.60 -14.81
N PRO A 222 8.08 15.25 -14.64
CA PRO A 222 8.50 13.85 -14.69
C PRO A 222 7.78 12.95 -13.66
N ALA A 223 7.55 13.43 -12.43
CA ALA A 223 6.82 12.70 -11.41
C ALA A 223 5.38 12.42 -11.83
N GLN A 224 4.68 13.41 -12.38
CA GLN A 224 3.32 13.23 -12.91
C GLN A 224 3.28 12.12 -13.97
N GLN A 225 4.22 12.12 -14.92
CA GLN A 225 4.29 11.08 -15.95
C GLN A 225 4.50 9.69 -15.34
N SER A 226 5.41 9.56 -14.37
CA SER A 226 5.69 8.29 -13.70
C SER A 226 4.50 7.82 -12.87
N PHE A 227 3.79 8.71 -12.16
CA PHE A 227 2.56 8.40 -11.47
C PHE A 227 1.45 7.96 -12.41
N TYR A 228 1.30 8.63 -13.57
CA TYR A 228 0.37 8.20 -14.61
C TYR A 228 0.70 6.78 -15.09
N GLN A 229 1.96 6.50 -15.41
CA GLN A 229 2.40 5.16 -15.82
C GLN A 229 2.09 4.11 -14.75
N SER A 230 2.38 4.39 -13.48
CA SER A 230 2.04 3.52 -12.36
C SER A 230 0.54 3.28 -12.23
N CYS A 231 -0.29 4.33 -12.34
CA CYS A 231 -1.75 4.20 -12.35
C CYS A 231 -2.25 3.33 -13.51
N MET A 232 -1.52 3.34 -14.65
CA MET A 232 -1.86 2.53 -15.81
C MET A 232 -1.50 1.04 -15.67
N LEU A 233 -0.78 0.64 -14.62
CA LEU A 233 -0.51 -0.78 -14.32
C LEU A 233 -1.69 -1.42 -13.57
N THR A 234 -1.85 -2.74 -13.69
CA THR A 234 -2.83 -3.50 -12.92
C THR A 234 -2.18 -4.05 -11.65
N PRO A 235 -2.71 -3.75 -10.45
CA PRO A 235 -2.19 -4.34 -9.22
C PRO A 235 -2.38 -5.87 -9.23
N HIS A 236 -1.28 -6.62 -9.25
CA HIS A 236 -1.32 -8.10 -9.14
C HIS A 236 -1.45 -8.61 -7.69
N ASP A 237 -1.22 -7.73 -6.71
CA ASP A 237 -1.36 -7.99 -5.29
C ASP A 237 -2.23 -6.90 -4.67
N VAL A 238 -3.25 -7.30 -3.92
CA VAL A 238 -4.15 -6.41 -3.20
C VAL A 238 -3.42 -5.50 -2.22
N THR A 239 -2.26 -5.90 -1.70
CA THR A 239 -1.43 -5.03 -0.83
C THR A 239 -0.90 -3.80 -1.55
N LEU A 240 -0.90 -3.78 -2.89
CA LEU A 240 -0.46 -2.65 -3.72
C LEU A 240 -1.60 -1.70 -4.08
N LEU A 241 -2.86 -2.03 -3.75
CA LEU A 241 -4.00 -1.15 -4.05
C LEU A 241 -3.82 0.27 -3.50
N PRO A 242 -3.36 0.50 -2.25
CA PRO A 242 -3.12 1.86 -1.77
C PRO A 242 -2.13 2.63 -2.65
N LYS A 243 -1.01 2.01 -3.05
CA LYS A 243 0.00 2.63 -3.92
C LYS A 243 -0.55 2.97 -5.30
N TRP A 244 -1.36 2.08 -5.85
CA TRP A 244 -2.01 2.31 -7.14
C TRP A 244 -3.00 3.48 -7.07
N ARG A 245 -3.83 3.55 -6.02
CA ARG A 245 -4.74 4.68 -5.79
C ARG A 245 -3.97 5.99 -5.64
N ASP A 246 -2.92 6.00 -4.83
CA ASP A 246 -2.03 7.16 -4.64
C ASP A 246 -1.45 7.61 -5.98
N ALA A 247 -0.96 6.69 -6.81
CA ALA A 247 -0.41 7.03 -8.12
C ALA A 247 -1.46 7.68 -9.04
N CYS A 248 -2.69 7.18 -9.05
CA CYS A 248 -3.77 7.78 -9.83
C CYS A 248 -4.12 9.19 -9.33
N GLN A 249 -4.24 9.38 -8.01
CA GLN A 249 -4.52 10.68 -7.40
C GLN A 249 -3.39 11.69 -7.63
N TRP A 250 -2.13 11.30 -7.41
CA TRP A 250 -0.98 12.16 -7.63
C TRP A 250 -0.81 12.57 -9.08
N SER A 251 -1.06 11.67 -10.03
CA SER A 251 -1.08 12.01 -11.46
C SER A 251 -2.09 13.12 -11.76
N ALA A 252 -3.32 12.96 -11.27
CA ALA A 252 -4.39 13.94 -11.47
C ALA A 252 -4.12 15.27 -10.75
N HIS A 253 -3.63 15.23 -9.51
CA HIS A 253 -3.31 16.40 -8.72
C HIS A 253 -2.20 17.25 -9.37
N LEU A 254 -1.10 16.63 -9.78
CA LEU A 254 -0.01 17.33 -10.46
C LEU A 254 -0.46 17.91 -11.81
N SER A 255 -1.29 17.17 -12.55
CA SER A 255 -1.88 17.66 -13.80
C SER A 255 -2.76 18.90 -13.60
N LEU A 256 -3.55 18.93 -12.51
CA LEU A 256 -4.36 20.08 -12.13
C LEU A 256 -3.50 21.30 -11.79
N GLN A 257 -2.35 21.08 -11.14
CA GLN A 257 -1.36 22.11 -10.85
C GLN A 257 -0.58 22.61 -12.09
N GLY A 258 -0.83 22.03 -13.27
CA GLY A 258 -0.18 22.41 -14.53
C GLY A 258 1.13 21.67 -14.80
N TYR A 259 1.43 20.61 -14.04
CA TYR A 259 2.57 19.73 -14.31
C TYR A 259 2.10 18.53 -15.12
N GLY A 260 2.59 18.42 -16.37
CA GLY A 260 2.18 17.35 -17.28
C GLY A 260 0.83 17.60 -17.97
N GLU A 261 0.31 16.56 -18.62
CA GLU A 261 -0.87 16.67 -19.48
C GLU A 261 -2.17 16.44 -18.71
N LYS A 262 -3.10 17.40 -18.75
CA LYS A 262 -4.42 17.27 -18.08
C LYS A 262 -5.21 16.04 -18.53
N THR A 263 -5.05 15.63 -19.79
CA THR A 263 -5.69 14.41 -20.33
C THR A 263 -5.19 13.14 -19.63
N GLN A 264 -3.92 13.09 -19.25
CA GLN A 264 -3.36 11.97 -18.48
C GLN A 264 -3.88 11.97 -17.04
N GLY A 265 -3.92 13.15 -16.40
CA GLY A 265 -4.55 13.29 -15.09
C GLY A 265 -6.02 12.84 -15.10
N MET A 266 -6.76 13.21 -16.15
CA MET A 266 -8.18 12.84 -16.30
C MET A 266 -8.35 11.33 -16.53
N ALA A 267 -7.48 10.73 -17.36
CA ALA A 267 -7.48 9.28 -17.56
C ALA A 267 -7.17 8.51 -16.26
N ALA A 268 -6.19 8.99 -15.48
CA ALA A 268 -5.83 8.38 -14.20
C ALA A 268 -6.97 8.43 -13.18
N ILE A 269 -7.59 9.61 -12.97
CA ILE A 269 -8.66 9.75 -11.97
C ILE A 269 -9.93 9.01 -12.38
N SER A 270 -10.28 9.00 -13.68
CA SER A 270 -11.43 8.24 -14.16
C SER A 270 -11.23 6.73 -13.98
N ARG A 271 -10.03 6.21 -14.27
CA ARG A 271 -9.71 4.80 -14.00
C ARG A 271 -9.86 4.47 -12.51
N LEU A 272 -9.34 5.32 -11.62
CA LEU A 272 -9.52 5.15 -10.18
C LEU A 272 -10.99 5.03 -9.80
N LEU A 273 -11.83 5.97 -10.26
CA LEU A 273 -13.25 6.02 -9.95
C LEU A 273 -14.06 4.84 -10.54
N GLU A 274 -13.60 4.28 -11.66
CA GLU A 274 -14.20 3.09 -12.28
C GLU A 274 -13.88 1.80 -11.51
N GLU A 275 -12.66 1.66 -11.00
CA GLU A 275 -12.21 0.46 -10.29
C GLU A 275 -12.53 0.49 -8.79
N ASP A 276 -12.58 1.66 -8.14
CA ASP A 276 -12.87 1.75 -6.71
C ASP A 276 -14.33 1.41 -6.42
N LYS A 277 -14.56 0.49 -5.48
CA LYS A 277 -15.89 -0.08 -5.18
C LYS A 277 -16.46 0.39 -3.85
N VAL A 278 -15.72 1.23 -3.12
CA VAL A 278 -16.13 1.74 -1.80
C VAL A 278 -16.33 3.24 -1.88
N TYR A 279 -17.58 3.67 -1.66
CA TYR A 279 -18.02 5.06 -1.71
C TYR A 279 -17.85 5.75 -0.34
N ASP A 280 -16.61 5.88 0.11
CA ASP A 280 -16.22 6.58 1.33
C ASP A 280 -15.68 7.99 1.04
N GLU A 281 -15.10 8.65 2.04
CA GLU A 281 -14.58 10.02 1.86
C GLU A 281 -13.33 10.06 0.95
N ASP A 282 -12.58 8.97 0.78
CA ASP A 282 -11.47 8.90 -0.20
C ASP A 282 -12.02 8.91 -1.64
N TYR A 283 -13.15 8.22 -1.86
CA TYR A 283 -13.87 8.27 -3.14
C TYR A 283 -14.40 9.67 -3.42
N VAL A 284 -14.94 10.36 -2.40
CA VAL A 284 -15.36 11.77 -2.49
C VAL A 284 -14.19 12.65 -2.91
N GLN A 285 -13.00 12.51 -2.30
CA GLN A 285 -11.83 13.31 -2.70
C GLN A 285 -11.44 13.08 -4.17
N SER A 286 -11.55 11.83 -4.64
CA SER A 286 -11.27 11.49 -6.03
C SER A 286 -12.28 12.12 -7.00
N LEU A 287 -13.56 12.16 -6.64
CA LEU A 287 -14.60 12.88 -7.40
C LEU A 287 -14.37 14.40 -7.41
N LEU A 288 -13.97 14.99 -6.28
CA LEU A 288 -13.64 16.41 -6.23
C LEU A 288 -12.49 16.75 -7.18
N LEU A 289 -11.43 15.94 -7.17
CA LEU A 289 -10.29 16.10 -8.06
C LEU A 289 -10.68 15.95 -9.54
N GLN A 290 -11.56 14.99 -9.87
CA GLN A 290 -12.12 14.86 -11.22
C GLN A 290 -12.92 16.11 -11.62
N GLY A 291 -13.74 16.64 -10.71
CA GLY A 291 -14.52 17.86 -10.93
C GLY A 291 -13.64 19.06 -11.25
N GLU A 292 -12.63 19.32 -10.41
CA GLU A 292 -11.69 20.43 -10.58
C GLU A 292 -10.89 20.31 -11.89
N LEU A 293 -10.48 19.09 -12.25
CA LEU A 293 -9.76 18.85 -13.50
C LEU A 293 -10.67 19.01 -14.72
N ALA A 294 -11.94 18.58 -14.64
CA ALA A 294 -12.92 18.77 -15.69
C ALA A 294 -13.22 20.26 -15.93
N GLU A 295 -13.31 21.08 -14.87
CA GLU A 295 -13.38 22.54 -15.01
C GLU A 295 -12.15 23.11 -15.73
N ALA A 296 -10.95 22.70 -15.31
CA ALA A 296 -9.68 23.13 -15.91
C ALA A 296 -9.50 22.69 -17.37
N MET A 297 -10.34 21.76 -17.84
CA MET A 297 -10.40 21.24 -19.21
C MET A 297 -11.64 21.73 -19.98
N ALA A 298 -12.43 22.65 -19.41
CA ALA A 298 -13.67 23.16 -20.00
C ALA A 298 -14.70 22.06 -20.32
N GLN A 299 -14.85 21.08 -19.42
CA GLN A 299 -15.83 19.98 -19.50
C GLN A 299 -16.92 20.16 -18.42
N PRO A 300 -17.83 21.14 -18.56
CA PRO A 300 -18.74 21.54 -17.49
C PRO A 300 -19.76 20.46 -17.09
N LEU A 301 -20.15 19.59 -18.03
CA LEU A 301 -21.07 18.48 -17.75
C LEU A 301 -20.42 17.43 -16.83
N LEU A 302 -19.18 17.05 -17.11
CA LEU A 302 -18.43 16.12 -16.27
C LEU A 302 -18.15 16.74 -14.91
N ALA A 303 -17.69 17.99 -14.87
CA ALA A 303 -17.44 18.70 -13.61
C ALA A 303 -18.68 18.71 -12.71
N ARG A 304 -19.84 19.04 -13.28
CA ARG A 304 -21.12 19.04 -12.58
C ARG A 304 -21.47 17.65 -12.04
N GLN A 305 -21.35 16.62 -12.88
CA GLN A 305 -21.65 15.24 -12.49
C GLN A 305 -20.78 14.79 -11.31
N SER A 306 -19.45 14.98 -11.39
CA SER A 306 -18.53 14.59 -10.33
C SER A 306 -18.85 15.28 -9.00
N TYR A 307 -19.21 16.56 -9.03
CA TYR A 307 -19.62 17.29 -7.83
C TYR A 307 -20.99 16.85 -7.28
N GLU A 308 -21.97 16.56 -8.13
CA GLU A 308 -23.28 16.05 -7.70
C GLU A 308 -23.13 14.67 -7.04
N ASP A 309 -22.30 13.79 -7.61
CA ASP A 309 -21.98 12.48 -7.05
C ASP A 309 -21.24 12.60 -5.71
N ALA A 310 -20.25 13.51 -5.63
CA ALA A 310 -19.52 13.77 -4.39
C ALA A 310 -20.47 14.26 -3.28
N LEU A 311 -21.42 15.14 -3.63
CA LEU A 311 -22.42 15.67 -2.69
C LEU A 311 -23.37 14.59 -2.17
N ALA A 312 -23.72 13.60 -3.00
CA ALA A 312 -24.61 12.51 -2.64
C ALA A 312 -23.99 11.55 -1.63
N ILE A 313 -22.66 11.43 -1.62
CA ILE A 313 -21.91 10.49 -0.77
C ILE A 313 -21.45 11.17 0.53
N THR A 314 -20.84 12.36 0.43
CA THR A 314 -20.13 12.97 1.57
C THR A 314 -21.06 13.36 2.72
N LYS A 315 -20.61 13.02 3.94
CA LYS A 315 -21.27 13.44 5.18
C LYS A 315 -20.61 14.66 5.81
N ASP A 316 -19.44 15.05 5.32
CA ASP A 316 -18.71 16.20 5.85
C ASP A 316 -19.35 17.53 5.44
N LYS A 317 -19.71 18.34 6.43
CA LYS A 317 -20.42 19.62 6.20
C LYS A 317 -19.54 20.65 5.48
N ALA A 318 -18.22 20.62 5.66
CA ALA A 318 -17.32 21.56 5.00
C ALA A 318 -17.21 21.23 3.51
N SER A 319 -17.00 19.97 3.16
CA SER A 319 -17.04 19.43 1.79
C SER A 319 -18.36 19.75 1.12
N GLN A 320 -19.51 19.46 1.75
CA GLN A 320 -20.82 19.80 1.18
C GLN A 320 -20.97 21.30 0.84
N LYS A 321 -20.41 22.18 1.68
CA LYS A 321 -20.44 23.63 1.45
C LYS A 321 -19.54 24.03 0.27
N GLN A 322 -18.36 23.43 0.15
CA GLN A 322 -17.45 23.65 -0.99
C GLN A 322 -18.09 23.19 -2.30
N ILE A 323 -18.61 21.97 -2.32
CA ILE A 323 -19.25 21.37 -3.51
C ILE A 323 -20.42 22.22 -4.01
N ARG A 324 -21.33 22.63 -3.11
CA ARG A 324 -22.47 23.50 -3.48
C ARG A 324 -22.03 24.84 -4.08
N ARG A 325 -20.88 25.38 -3.67
CA ARG A 325 -20.33 26.62 -4.25
C ARG A 325 -19.81 26.37 -5.67
N ALA A 326 -19.09 25.27 -5.90
CA ALA A 326 -18.61 24.88 -7.22
C ALA A 326 -19.77 24.66 -8.20
N LEU A 327 -20.79 23.89 -7.79
CA LEU A 327 -22.01 23.67 -8.59
C LEU A 327 -22.74 24.97 -8.97
N LYS A 328 -22.79 25.94 -8.05
CA LYS A 328 -23.39 27.25 -8.32
C LYS A 328 -22.55 28.05 -9.33
N ALA A 329 -21.23 27.93 -9.30
CA ALA A 329 -20.35 28.61 -10.24
C ALA A 329 -20.51 28.05 -11.67
N LEU A 330 -20.70 26.73 -11.81
CA LEU A 330 -20.96 26.06 -13.08
C LEU A 330 -22.31 26.39 -13.73
N SER A 331 -23.24 26.97 -12.98
CA SER A 331 -24.59 27.32 -13.45
C SER A 331 -24.71 28.76 -13.99
N ARG A 332 -23.58 29.49 -14.08
CA ARG A 332 -23.52 30.88 -14.55
C ARG A 332 -22.96 30.94 -15.96
#